data_AF-A0A356M6R0-F1
#
_entry.id   AF-A0A356M6R0-F1
#
_cell.length_a   1.000
_cell.length_b   1.000
_cell.length_c   1.000
_cell.angle_alpha   90.00
_cell.angle_beta   90.00
_cell.angle_gamma   90.00
#
_symmetry.space_group_name_H-M   'P 1'
#
loop_
_entity.id
_entity.type
_entity.pdbx_description
1 polymer ?
#
loop_
_entity_poly.entity_id
_entity_poly.type
_entity_poly.pdbx_seq_one_letter_code
_entity_poly.pdbx_strand_id
1 'polypeptide(L)'
;MEHPIRDDRVRTYLLPVRVLWKTDAATAQVENDTALLQEHSGQISLNTGTACILRNQGGRSGILLDFGQELQGGVQILTWRCGQTHNARVRIRFGESAMEAMSEIGEKGSTNDHAIRDFTTEISFLGMAEIGNTGFRFVRLDLLDEPGFLEIKSVRAIRLQAERPYIGSFCCSDPLLDRIWQTGAYTAELNMQNYLWDGIKRDRLVWIGDMYPETSAIRSVFGDDAVVRRSLDFIRDETPLPGWMNGLPSYSMWWILIHRDWYWQNGDLGYLRQQRSYLLNLLRQLASLVDAAGQAAIENQFTDWSTVGNPAAQEGIIHSILLLALAAGAELAEILADGETEGAARQAAARIQLRAQRMDHGGSKQAAALLALASLADPAAVNRDILSVGGAQGLSAFLGYFVLEARAKGGDIRGCLDMIREFWGGMLQMGATSFWE
;
A
#
# COMPACT_ATOMS: atom_id res chain seq x y z
N MET A 1 17.59 -8.14 -32.31
CA MET A 1 17.51 -6.89 -31.54
C MET A 1 16.27 -7.01 -30.69
N GLU A 2 16.50 -7.09 -29.39
CA GLU A 2 15.49 -7.33 -28.37
C GLU A 2 14.41 -6.26 -28.40
N HIS A 3 13.18 -6.62 -28.03
CA HIS A 3 12.11 -5.67 -27.78
C HIS A 3 12.42 -4.92 -26.48
N PRO A 4 12.91 -3.67 -26.51
CA PRO A 4 13.23 -2.96 -25.27
C PRO A 4 11.94 -2.70 -24.49
N ILE A 5 11.87 -3.16 -23.23
CA ILE A 5 10.78 -2.82 -22.31
C ILE A 5 11.15 -1.49 -21.65
N ARG A 6 10.31 -0.46 -21.84
CA ARG A 6 10.50 0.85 -21.20
C ARG A 6 9.78 0.87 -19.86
N ASP A 7 10.46 1.39 -18.85
CA ASP A 7 9.86 1.79 -17.57
C ASP A 7 9.12 3.12 -17.77
N ASP A 8 7.86 3.20 -17.32
CA ASP A 8 7.02 4.40 -17.44
C ASP A 8 7.28 5.42 -16.31
N ARG A 9 8.06 5.03 -15.28
CA ARG A 9 8.40 5.88 -14.15
C ARG A 9 9.55 6.83 -14.47
N VAL A 10 9.44 8.04 -13.95
CA VAL A 10 10.49 9.07 -14.00
C VAL A 10 11.31 9.05 -12.72
N ARG A 11 12.55 9.54 -12.83
CA ARG A 11 13.46 9.74 -11.69
C ARG A 11 13.43 11.19 -11.25
N THR A 12 13.01 11.45 -10.02
CA THR A 12 13.10 12.79 -9.40
C THR A 12 14.12 12.77 -8.27
N TYR A 13 15.02 13.76 -8.24
CA TYR A 13 15.97 13.91 -7.14
C TYR A 13 15.43 14.88 -6.08
N LEU A 14 15.42 14.47 -4.82
CA LEU A 14 14.92 15.27 -3.69
C LEU A 14 16.00 15.41 -2.62
N LEU A 15 16.15 16.60 -2.05
CA LEU A 15 17.08 16.84 -0.95
C LEU A 15 16.44 16.46 0.39
N PRO A 16 17.23 16.05 1.40
CA PRO A 16 16.73 15.94 2.75
C PRO A 16 16.30 17.32 3.25
N VAL A 17 15.18 17.37 3.97
CA VAL A 17 14.64 18.61 4.53
C VAL A 17 15.19 18.87 5.93
N ARG A 18 15.77 17.85 6.58
CA ARG A 18 16.31 17.95 7.93
C ARG A 18 17.35 16.87 8.22
N VAL A 19 18.37 17.24 9.00
CA VAL A 19 19.23 16.29 9.72
C VAL A 19 18.56 15.98 11.06
N LEU A 20 18.03 14.77 11.21
CA LEU A 20 17.24 14.40 12.39
C LEU A 20 18.11 13.96 13.57
N TRP A 21 19.24 13.32 13.28
CA TRP A 21 20.19 12.84 14.28
C TRP A 21 21.60 12.78 13.68
N LYS A 22 22.62 12.94 14.52
CA LYS A 22 24.02 12.70 14.18
C LYS A 22 24.79 12.20 15.40
N THR A 23 25.86 11.46 15.17
CA THR A 23 26.82 11.14 16.23
C THR A 23 27.51 12.42 16.69
N ASP A 24 27.57 12.60 18.01
CA ASP A 24 28.33 13.65 18.67
C ASP A 24 29.16 13.05 19.81
N ALA A 25 30.36 12.57 19.48
CA ALA A 25 31.27 11.94 20.42
C ALA A 25 32.72 12.37 20.16
N ALA A 26 33.57 12.31 21.18
CA ALA A 26 34.98 12.70 21.06
C ALA A 26 35.75 11.88 20.00
N THR A 27 35.40 10.59 19.83
CA THR A 27 36.05 9.66 18.91
C THR A 27 35.28 9.46 17.59
N ALA A 28 34.14 10.13 17.40
CA ALA A 28 33.32 10.03 16.20
C ALA A 28 32.47 11.29 16.00
N GLN A 29 32.69 11.99 14.88
CA GLN A 29 32.12 13.31 14.66
C GLN A 29 31.47 13.44 13.27
N VAL A 30 30.45 14.29 13.21
CA VAL A 30 29.81 14.75 11.98
C VAL A 30 29.93 16.28 11.91
N GLU A 31 30.73 16.75 10.96
CA GLU A 31 31.04 18.16 10.73
C GLU A 31 30.22 18.70 9.54
N ASN A 32 29.79 19.97 9.61
CA ASN A 32 29.08 20.67 8.52
C ASN A 32 27.86 19.92 7.97
N ASP A 33 27.07 19.29 8.83
CA ASP A 33 25.90 18.48 8.45
C ASP A 33 24.83 19.27 7.67
N THR A 34 24.69 20.57 7.94
CA THR A 34 23.78 21.46 7.22
C THR A 34 24.10 21.60 5.73
N ALA A 35 25.32 21.25 5.30
CA ALA A 35 25.69 21.20 3.89
C ALA A 35 24.81 20.21 3.09
N LEU A 36 24.30 19.16 3.73
CA LEU A 36 23.42 18.17 3.08
C LEU A 36 22.00 18.69 2.82
N LEU A 37 21.60 19.78 3.46
CA LEU A 37 20.29 20.43 3.27
C LEU A 37 20.32 21.50 2.17
N GLN A 38 21.50 21.83 1.68
CA GLN A 38 21.70 22.88 0.67
C GLN A 38 21.63 22.28 -0.73
N GLU A 39 21.15 23.07 -1.68
CA GLU A 39 21.18 22.70 -3.08
C GLU A 39 22.62 22.75 -3.61
N HIS A 40 23.05 21.62 -4.17
CA HIS A 40 24.34 21.48 -4.86
C HIS A 40 24.11 20.96 -6.26
N SER A 41 25.09 21.16 -7.14
CA SER A 41 25.14 20.47 -8.43
C SER A 41 25.00 18.96 -8.23
N GLY A 42 24.09 18.34 -8.98
CA GLY A 42 23.94 16.88 -9.02
C GLY A 42 25.10 16.13 -9.67
N GLN A 43 26.12 16.85 -10.13
CA GLN A 43 27.33 16.32 -10.75
C GLN A 43 28.54 16.55 -9.84
N ILE A 44 29.28 15.48 -9.55
CA ILE A 44 30.53 15.56 -8.80
C ILE A 44 31.58 16.38 -9.58
N SER A 45 32.32 17.21 -8.85
CA SER A 45 33.33 18.11 -9.40
C SER A 45 34.57 18.14 -8.52
N LEU A 46 35.70 18.59 -9.08
CA LEU A 46 36.98 18.70 -8.38
C LEU A 46 36.98 19.81 -7.31
N ASN A 47 36.07 20.78 -7.39
CA ASN A 47 35.93 21.83 -6.38
C ASN A 47 35.18 21.29 -5.16
N THR A 48 35.82 21.25 -4.00
CA THR A 48 35.24 20.84 -2.72
C THR A 48 33.90 21.50 -2.40
N GLY A 49 33.81 22.82 -2.58
CA GLY A 49 32.71 23.61 -2.04
C GLY A 49 32.51 23.36 -0.53
N THR A 50 31.24 23.27 -0.12
CA THR A 50 30.82 22.91 1.24
C THR A 50 30.47 21.42 1.27
N ALA A 51 31.07 20.65 2.18
CA ALA A 51 30.79 19.22 2.34
C ALA A 51 30.55 18.85 3.81
N CYS A 52 29.65 17.90 4.04
CA CYS A 52 29.47 17.24 5.33
C CYS A 52 30.57 16.18 5.50
N ILE A 53 31.18 16.12 6.68
CA ILE A 53 32.29 15.20 6.93
C ILE A 53 31.95 14.27 8.09
N LEU A 54 31.96 12.97 7.83
CA LEU A 54 31.91 11.93 8.86
C LEU A 54 33.34 11.51 9.18
N ARG A 55 33.72 11.48 10.47
CA ARG A 55 35.06 11.05 10.92
C ARG A 55 35.00 10.02 12.04
N ASN A 56 35.82 8.99 11.92
CA ASN A 56 36.03 7.96 12.94
C ASN A 56 37.48 8.00 13.45
N GLN A 57 37.64 8.13 14.77
CA GLN A 57 38.91 8.17 15.50
C GLN A 57 38.82 7.34 16.80
N GLY A 58 38.33 6.10 16.74
CA GLY A 58 38.02 5.31 17.95
C GLY A 58 36.52 5.08 18.19
N GLY A 59 35.66 5.30 17.20
CA GLY A 59 34.20 5.27 17.30
C GLY A 59 33.54 5.25 15.92
N ARG A 60 32.19 5.27 15.88
CA ARG A 60 31.40 5.24 14.64
C ARG A 60 30.54 6.49 14.46
N SER A 61 30.90 7.29 13.47
CA SER A 61 30.14 8.46 13.04
C SER A 61 28.97 8.02 12.16
N GLY A 62 27.81 8.62 12.40
CA GLY A 62 26.63 8.40 11.60
C GLY A 62 25.71 9.61 11.62
N ILE A 63 24.84 9.67 10.62
CA ILE A 63 23.89 10.76 10.42
C ILE A 63 22.56 10.18 9.92
N LEU A 64 21.44 10.71 10.40
CA LEU A 64 20.09 10.36 10.00
C LEU A 64 19.45 11.56 9.29
N LEU A 65 19.01 11.33 8.06
CA LEU A 65 18.37 12.30 7.19
C LEU A 65 16.87 12.04 7.10
N ASP A 66 16.08 13.11 7.12
CA ASP A 66 14.63 13.11 6.92
C ASP A 66 14.32 13.78 5.58
N PHE A 67 13.67 13.07 4.66
CA PHE A 67 13.27 13.58 3.35
C PHE A 67 11.87 14.23 3.36
N GLY A 68 11.23 14.30 4.53
CA GLY A 68 10.00 15.06 4.76
C GLY A 68 8.72 14.29 4.46
N GLN A 69 8.76 13.33 3.54
CA GLN A 69 7.65 12.50 3.12
C GLN A 69 8.12 11.10 2.71
N GLU A 70 7.21 10.14 2.72
CA GLU A 70 7.42 8.76 2.28
C GLU A 70 7.72 8.70 0.78
N LEU A 71 8.70 7.89 0.35
CA LEU A 71 9.20 7.86 -1.03
C LEU A 71 9.49 6.43 -1.48
N GLN A 72 9.25 6.13 -2.75
CA GLN A 72 9.70 4.89 -3.38
C GLN A 72 10.98 5.13 -4.20
N GLY A 73 12.05 4.40 -3.89
CA GLY A 73 13.28 4.40 -4.67
C GLY A 73 14.56 4.25 -3.83
N GLY A 74 15.58 5.05 -4.09
CA GLY A 74 16.88 4.92 -3.41
C GLY A 74 17.49 6.27 -3.04
N VAL A 75 18.79 6.30 -2.77
CA VAL A 75 19.55 7.54 -2.61
C VAL A 75 20.71 7.61 -3.58
N GLN A 76 21.09 8.82 -3.96
CA GLN A 76 22.34 9.11 -4.61
C GLN A 76 23.26 9.85 -3.63
N ILE A 77 24.47 9.30 -3.44
CA ILE A 77 25.48 9.85 -2.53
C ILE A 77 26.63 10.41 -3.38
N LEU A 78 26.84 11.73 -3.30
CA LEU A 78 27.94 12.42 -3.96
C LEU A 78 29.12 12.54 -3.01
N THR A 79 30.14 11.72 -3.24
CA THR A 79 31.33 11.65 -2.41
C THR A 79 32.46 12.42 -3.05
N TRP A 80 33.09 13.33 -2.31
CA TRP A 80 34.26 14.05 -2.78
C TRP A 80 35.55 13.32 -2.42
N ARG A 81 35.80 13.10 -1.12
CA ARG A 81 36.95 12.36 -0.61
C ARG A 81 36.52 11.36 0.45
N CYS A 82 37.19 10.22 0.50
CA CYS A 82 36.90 9.20 1.50
C CYS A 82 38.08 8.25 1.68
N GLY A 83 38.22 7.76 2.91
CA GLY A 83 39.19 6.73 3.29
C GLY A 83 40.66 7.08 3.00
N GLN A 84 41.55 6.15 3.33
CA GLN A 84 42.97 6.26 3.00
C GLN A 84 43.29 5.71 1.60
N THR A 85 42.45 4.81 1.10
CA THR A 85 42.61 4.07 -0.17
C THR A 85 41.66 4.55 -1.27
N HIS A 86 41.11 5.76 -1.14
CA HIS A 86 40.11 6.35 -2.04
C HIS A 86 38.73 5.66 -2.05
N ASN A 87 38.49 4.67 -1.19
CA ASN A 87 37.18 4.09 -0.93
C ASN A 87 36.85 4.18 0.56
N ALA A 88 35.57 4.21 0.90
CA ALA A 88 35.11 4.03 2.28
C ALA A 88 33.95 3.03 2.37
N ARG A 89 33.94 2.21 3.42
CA ARG A 89 32.81 1.35 3.76
C ARG A 89 31.78 2.13 4.56
N VAL A 90 30.52 2.02 4.12
CA VAL A 90 29.38 2.65 4.77
C VAL A 90 28.26 1.64 5.01
N ARG A 91 27.58 1.76 6.15
CA ARG A 91 26.30 1.09 6.36
C ARG A 91 25.18 2.07 6.04
N ILE A 92 24.19 1.60 5.29
CA ILE A 92 23.05 2.41 4.85
C ILE A 92 21.78 1.75 5.36
N ARG A 93 20.91 2.58 5.93
CA ARG A 93 19.70 2.16 6.62
C ARG A 93 18.51 3.03 6.22
N PHE A 94 17.58 2.45 5.47
CA PHE A 94 16.34 3.11 5.03
C PHE A 94 15.20 2.80 6.00
N GLY A 95 14.30 3.74 6.25
CA GLY A 95 13.09 3.47 7.03
C GLY A 95 11.95 4.44 6.73
N GLU A 96 10.72 3.94 6.86
CA GLU A 96 9.48 4.75 6.79
C GLU A 96 9.31 5.55 8.09
N SER A 97 9.91 5.07 9.19
CA SER A 97 10.03 5.81 10.45
C SER A 97 11.49 6.03 10.84
N ALA A 98 11.73 7.11 11.58
CA ALA A 98 13.04 7.37 12.18
C ALA A 98 13.48 6.25 13.12
N MET A 99 12.54 5.61 13.82
CA MET A 99 12.82 4.48 14.71
C MET A 99 13.32 3.27 13.94
N GLU A 100 12.70 2.96 12.79
CA GLU A 100 13.12 1.87 11.92
C GLU A 100 14.50 2.16 11.33
N ALA A 101 14.76 3.36 10.79
CA ALA A 101 16.09 3.71 10.27
C ALA A 101 17.22 3.61 11.31
N MET A 102 16.87 3.61 12.62
CA MET A 102 17.79 3.53 13.74
C MET A 102 17.89 2.15 14.41
N SER A 103 17.03 1.20 14.08
CA SER A 103 17.02 -0.16 14.65
C SER A 103 17.97 -1.10 13.91
N GLU A 104 18.26 -2.22 14.57
CA GLU A 104 18.93 -3.37 13.96
C GLU A 104 17.90 -4.32 13.32
N ILE A 105 18.36 -5.19 12.41
CA ILE A 105 17.52 -6.23 11.81
C ILE A 105 16.98 -7.15 12.91
N GLY A 106 15.67 -7.41 12.90
CA GLY A 106 14.96 -8.22 13.89
C GLY A 106 14.40 -7.42 15.07
N GLU A 107 14.72 -6.13 15.19
CA GLU A 107 14.18 -5.28 16.25
C GLU A 107 12.93 -4.53 15.77
N LYS A 108 11.86 -4.54 16.57
CA LYS A 108 10.63 -3.76 16.33
C LYS A 108 10.04 -3.98 14.91
N GLY A 109 10.14 -5.20 14.38
CA GLY A 109 9.64 -5.54 13.04
C GLY A 109 10.52 -5.07 11.88
N SER A 110 11.73 -4.58 12.14
CA SER A 110 12.64 -4.11 11.09
C SER A 110 13.31 -5.31 10.42
N THR A 111 12.98 -5.57 9.15
CA THR A 111 13.54 -6.69 8.38
C THR A 111 14.11 -6.19 7.04
N ASN A 112 14.64 -7.11 6.24
CA ASN A 112 15.06 -6.89 4.85
C ASN A 112 14.12 -7.63 3.87
N ASP A 113 12.91 -7.97 4.31
CA ASP A 113 11.97 -8.72 3.49
C ASP A 113 11.44 -7.82 2.37
N HIS A 114 11.35 -8.36 1.15
CA HIS A 114 10.85 -7.70 -0.08
C HIS A 114 11.66 -6.48 -0.58
N ALA A 115 12.36 -5.76 0.30
CA ALA A 115 13.32 -4.72 -0.05
C ALA A 115 14.46 -4.66 0.97
N ILE A 116 15.70 -4.66 0.48
CA ILE A 116 16.87 -4.54 1.35
C ILE A 116 16.99 -3.09 1.83
N ARG A 117 16.75 -2.87 3.13
CA ARG A 117 16.81 -1.56 3.77
C ARG A 117 18.05 -1.36 4.63
N ASP A 118 18.70 -2.43 5.10
CA ASP A 118 19.89 -2.38 5.94
C ASP A 118 21.03 -3.24 5.36
N PHE A 119 22.12 -2.59 4.94
CA PHE A 119 23.26 -3.26 4.34
C PHE A 119 24.54 -2.40 4.41
N THR A 120 25.67 -3.04 4.14
CA THR A 120 26.98 -2.37 3.99
C THR A 120 27.37 -2.33 2.52
N THR A 121 27.97 -1.22 2.09
CA THR A 121 28.52 -1.05 0.74
C THR A 121 29.78 -0.18 0.76
N GLU A 122 30.45 -0.09 -0.38
CA GLU A 122 31.60 0.80 -0.59
C GLU A 122 31.20 1.99 -1.45
N ILE A 123 31.76 3.15 -1.11
CA ILE A 123 31.66 4.37 -1.91
C ILE A 123 33.06 4.88 -2.25
N SER A 124 33.18 5.49 -3.43
CA SER A 124 34.47 5.88 -4.00
C SER A 124 34.71 7.38 -4.00
N PHE A 125 35.98 7.76 -3.97
CA PHE A 125 36.49 9.10 -4.24
C PHE A 125 35.94 9.63 -5.56
N LEU A 126 35.46 10.88 -5.55
CA LEU A 126 34.76 11.49 -6.69
C LEU A 126 33.62 10.64 -7.25
N GLY A 127 32.88 9.95 -6.37
CA GLY A 127 31.78 9.06 -6.70
C GLY A 127 30.39 9.72 -6.69
N MET A 128 29.47 9.12 -7.45
CA MET A 128 28.03 9.45 -7.45
C MET A 128 27.22 8.15 -7.37
N ALA A 129 27.30 7.47 -6.24
CA ALA A 129 26.71 6.14 -6.09
C ALA A 129 25.19 6.24 -5.94
N GLU A 130 24.44 5.52 -6.79
CA GLU A 130 23.00 5.29 -6.62
C GLU A 130 22.80 3.98 -5.86
N ILE A 131 22.11 4.03 -4.72
CA ILE A 131 22.07 2.95 -3.74
C ILE A 131 20.64 2.75 -3.24
N GLY A 132 20.22 1.49 -3.16
CA GLY A 132 18.92 1.08 -2.62
C GLY A 132 17.78 1.13 -3.64
N ASN A 133 16.68 0.47 -3.28
CA ASN A 133 15.39 0.49 -3.98
C ASN A 133 14.31 -0.02 -3.02
N THR A 134 13.75 0.85 -2.19
CA THR A 134 12.77 0.54 -1.12
C THR A 134 11.79 1.71 -0.93
N GLY A 135 10.72 1.50 -0.16
CA GLY A 135 9.97 2.56 0.50
C GLY A 135 10.79 3.13 1.66
N PHE A 136 10.88 4.46 1.76
CA PHE A 136 11.51 5.17 2.87
C PHE A 136 11.12 6.65 2.94
N ARG A 137 11.19 7.21 4.15
CA ARG A 137 11.29 8.66 4.40
C ARG A 137 12.63 9.06 5.02
N PHE A 138 13.24 8.14 5.75
CA PHE A 138 14.45 8.38 6.53
C PHE A 138 15.61 7.52 6.03
N VAL A 139 16.80 8.10 5.99
CA VAL A 139 18.03 7.37 5.64
C VAL A 139 19.11 7.67 6.64
N ARG A 140 19.67 6.62 7.24
CA ARG A 140 20.85 6.68 8.08
C ARG A 140 22.08 6.19 7.32
N LEU A 141 23.16 6.96 7.44
CA LEU A 141 24.47 6.63 6.93
C LEU A 141 25.42 6.49 8.12
N ASP A 142 26.13 5.37 8.23
CA ASP A 142 27.19 5.17 9.21
C ASP A 142 28.52 4.91 8.48
N LEU A 143 29.57 5.65 8.83
CA LEU A 143 30.93 5.37 8.35
C LEU A 143 31.50 4.19 9.15
N LEU A 144 31.99 3.16 8.45
CA LEU A 144 32.47 1.93 9.09
C LEU A 144 33.99 1.85 9.23
N ASP A 145 34.74 2.58 8.41
CA ASP A 145 36.20 2.52 8.45
C ASP A 145 36.77 3.25 9.68
N GLU A 146 37.80 2.66 10.26
CA GLU A 146 38.39 3.12 11.51
C GLU A 146 39.92 2.91 11.52
N PRO A 147 40.73 3.98 11.71
CA PRO A 147 40.32 5.37 11.54
C PRO A 147 39.87 5.64 10.09
N GLY A 148 38.93 6.55 9.91
CA GLY A 148 38.33 6.80 8.59
C GLY A 148 37.68 8.16 8.49
N PHE A 149 37.48 8.62 7.25
CA PHE A 149 36.69 9.81 6.99
C PHE A 149 35.90 9.66 5.68
N LEU A 150 34.80 10.40 5.58
CA LEU A 150 33.95 10.48 4.41
C LEU A 150 33.43 11.90 4.23
N GLU A 151 33.78 12.53 3.11
CA GLU A 151 33.33 13.88 2.72
C GLU A 151 32.22 13.77 1.67
N ILE A 152 31.02 14.13 2.09
CA ILE A 152 29.78 14.03 1.32
C ILE A 152 29.35 15.43 0.90
N LYS A 153 29.23 15.66 -0.42
CA LYS A 153 28.69 16.92 -0.94
C LYS A 153 27.18 16.97 -0.88
N SER A 154 26.53 15.87 -1.24
CA SER A 154 25.08 15.80 -1.26
C SER A 154 24.62 14.35 -1.10
N VAL A 155 23.48 14.21 -0.43
CA VAL A 155 22.68 12.99 -0.44
C VAL A 155 21.32 13.38 -0.99
N ARG A 156 20.89 12.73 -2.07
CA ARG A 156 19.61 13.00 -2.72
C ARG A 156 18.78 11.74 -2.73
N ALA A 157 17.52 11.79 -2.35
CA ALA A 157 16.60 10.70 -2.64
C ALA A 157 16.37 10.63 -4.15
N ILE A 158 16.32 9.41 -4.67
CA ILE A 158 15.92 9.09 -6.04
C ILE A 158 14.49 8.57 -5.92
N ARG A 159 13.50 9.43 -6.16
CA ARG A 159 12.09 9.02 -6.22
C ARG A 159 11.81 8.45 -7.61
N LEU A 160 11.30 7.22 -7.66
CA LEU A 160 10.86 6.55 -8.88
C LEU A 160 9.33 6.50 -8.87
N GLN A 161 8.70 7.18 -9.82
CA GLN A 161 7.24 7.24 -9.88
C GLN A 161 6.79 7.62 -11.29
N ALA A 162 5.66 7.10 -11.75
CA ALA A 162 5.08 7.57 -13.01
C ALA A 162 4.44 8.94 -12.80
N GLU A 163 4.55 9.82 -13.78
CA GLU A 163 3.88 11.11 -13.75
C GLU A 163 2.39 10.91 -14.02
N ARG A 164 1.56 11.08 -12.98
CA ARG A 164 0.11 10.94 -13.08
C ARG A 164 -0.59 12.25 -12.75
N PRO A 165 -1.48 12.75 -13.61
CA PRO A 165 -2.26 13.92 -13.27
C PRO A 165 -3.30 13.59 -12.20
N TYR A 166 -3.36 14.43 -11.16
CA TYR A 166 -4.47 14.45 -10.21
C TYR A 166 -5.66 15.12 -10.88
N ILE A 167 -6.54 14.33 -11.50
CA ILE A 167 -7.73 14.85 -12.19
C ILE A 167 -8.93 15.00 -11.25
N GLY A 168 -8.95 14.23 -10.17
CA GLY A 168 -9.89 14.36 -9.07
C GLY A 168 -9.38 15.26 -7.96
N SER A 169 -10.30 15.92 -7.27
CA SER A 169 -9.98 16.79 -6.13
C SER A 169 -11.12 16.82 -5.13
N PHE A 170 -10.79 16.96 -3.85
CA PHE A 170 -11.73 17.20 -2.77
C PHE A 170 -11.24 18.37 -1.91
N CYS A 171 -12.18 19.19 -1.46
CA CYS A 171 -11.94 20.18 -0.41
C CYS A 171 -13.24 20.44 0.36
N CYS A 172 -13.11 20.84 1.62
CA CYS A 172 -14.24 21.20 2.47
C CYS A 172 -13.84 22.26 3.50
N SER A 173 -14.78 22.64 4.37
CA SER A 173 -14.50 23.60 5.45
C SER A 173 -13.64 23.03 6.59
N ASP A 174 -13.35 21.73 6.56
CA ASP A 174 -12.54 21.05 7.56
C ASP A 174 -11.15 20.73 7.00
N PRO A 175 -10.10 21.49 7.38
CA PRO A 175 -8.77 21.32 6.82
C PRO A 175 -8.13 19.98 7.22
N LEU A 176 -8.61 19.29 8.27
CA LEU A 176 -8.12 17.96 8.61
C LEU A 176 -8.59 16.94 7.57
N LEU A 177 -9.85 17.03 7.13
CA LEU A 177 -10.39 16.13 6.10
C LEU A 177 -9.71 16.36 4.75
N ASP A 178 -9.40 17.61 4.40
CA ASP A 178 -8.63 17.93 3.19
C ASP A 178 -7.24 17.27 3.21
N ARG A 179 -6.55 17.35 4.35
CA ARG A 179 -5.25 16.70 4.54
C ARG A 179 -5.35 15.18 4.49
N ILE A 180 -6.36 14.59 5.12
CA ILE A 180 -6.60 13.14 5.08
C ILE A 180 -6.82 12.69 3.63
N TRP A 181 -7.63 13.42 2.86
CA TRP A 181 -7.86 13.11 1.46
C TRP A 181 -6.56 13.19 0.63
N GLN A 182 -5.77 14.26 0.81
CA GLN A 182 -4.48 14.42 0.13
C GLN A 182 -3.50 13.30 0.47
N THR A 183 -3.41 12.91 1.74
CA THR A 183 -2.55 11.79 2.17
C THR A 183 -3.03 10.46 1.61
N GLY A 184 -4.34 10.23 1.53
CA GLY A 184 -4.89 9.02 0.91
C GLY A 184 -4.57 8.95 -0.59
N ALA A 185 -4.76 10.06 -1.29
CA ALA A 185 -4.43 10.17 -2.71
C ALA A 185 -2.93 9.95 -2.97
N TYR A 186 -2.06 10.49 -2.11
CA TYR A 186 -0.62 10.26 -2.18
C TYR A 186 -0.21 8.82 -1.87
N THR A 187 -0.87 8.19 -0.90
CA THR A 187 -0.63 6.77 -0.56
C THR A 187 -0.95 5.87 -1.75
N ALA A 188 -2.10 6.08 -2.41
CA ALA A 188 -2.43 5.37 -3.63
C ALA A 188 -1.39 5.61 -4.73
N GLU A 189 -0.95 6.86 -4.93
CA GLU A 189 0.06 7.20 -5.92
C GLU A 189 1.39 6.46 -5.72
N LEU A 190 1.86 6.38 -4.47
CA LEU A 190 3.07 5.66 -4.08
C LEU A 190 2.99 4.18 -4.48
N ASN A 191 1.82 3.58 -4.28
CA ASN A 191 1.56 2.17 -4.57
C ASN A 191 1.35 1.88 -6.07
N MET A 192 1.02 2.90 -6.88
CA MET A 192 0.90 2.78 -8.33
C MET A 192 2.28 2.75 -9.00
N GLN A 193 2.91 1.58 -9.05
CA GLN A 193 4.20 1.36 -9.70
C GLN A 193 3.99 0.82 -11.13
N ASN A 194 4.84 -0.11 -11.60
CA ASN A 194 4.59 -0.82 -12.86
C ASN A 194 3.27 -1.61 -12.78
N TYR A 195 3.00 -2.14 -11.60
CA TYR A 195 1.74 -2.73 -11.14
C TYR A 195 1.32 -2.00 -9.86
N LEU A 196 0.08 -2.25 -9.42
CA LEU A 196 -0.44 -1.73 -8.17
C LEU A 196 0.05 -2.63 -7.04
N TRP A 197 0.86 -2.07 -6.14
CA TRP A 197 1.42 -2.77 -4.99
C TRP A 197 0.63 -2.45 -3.72
N ASP A 198 0.55 -3.39 -2.80
CA ASP A 198 0.05 -3.19 -1.43
C ASP A 198 0.81 -2.11 -0.65
N GLY A 199 2.14 -2.10 -0.78
CA GLY A 199 3.01 -1.18 -0.07
C GLY A 199 4.39 -1.03 -0.72
N ILE A 200 4.98 0.16 -0.63
CA ILE A 200 6.25 0.48 -1.32
C ILE A 200 7.51 -0.08 -0.64
N LYS A 201 7.47 -0.33 0.67
CA LYS A 201 8.54 -1.01 1.41
C LYS A 201 8.34 -2.52 1.40
N ARG A 202 7.14 -2.95 1.81
CA ARG A 202 6.73 -4.34 1.98
C ARG A 202 5.22 -4.42 1.72
N ASP A 203 4.69 -5.44 1.04
CA ASP A 203 5.38 -6.56 0.38
C ASP A 203 5.80 -6.26 -1.07
N ARG A 204 5.30 -5.17 -1.67
CA ARG A 204 5.56 -4.78 -3.07
C ARG A 204 4.97 -5.77 -4.07
N LEU A 205 3.82 -6.35 -3.71
CA LEU A 205 3.15 -7.40 -4.47
C LEU A 205 1.75 -6.96 -4.89
N VAL A 206 1.24 -7.61 -5.94
CA VAL A 206 -0.15 -7.43 -6.39
C VAL A 206 -1.06 -8.28 -5.51
N TRP A 207 -1.57 -7.70 -4.44
CA TRP A 207 -2.54 -8.32 -3.54
C TRP A 207 -3.96 -7.84 -3.87
N ILE A 208 -4.83 -8.75 -4.29
CA ILE A 208 -6.15 -8.36 -4.82
C ILE A 208 -7.13 -7.86 -3.78
N GLY A 209 -7.00 -8.29 -2.52
CA GLY A 209 -7.75 -7.72 -1.41
C GLY A 209 -7.50 -6.22 -1.32
N ASP A 210 -6.23 -5.84 -1.23
CA ASP A 210 -5.72 -4.47 -1.14
C ASP A 210 -6.14 -3.63 -2.35
N MET A 211 -6.07 -4.22 -3.55
CA MET A 211 -6.48 -3.56 -4.79
C MET A 211 -7.94 -3.09 -4.77
N TYR A 212 -8.84 -3.67 -3.96
CA TYR A 212 -10.25 -3.27 -3.95
C TYR A 212 -10.44 -1.81 -3.48
N PRO A 213 -10.08 -1.43 -2.23
CA PRO A 213 -10.13 -0.03 -1.81
C PRO A 213 -9.13 0.85 -2.57
N GLU A 214 -7.98 0.35 -2.98
CA GLU A 214 -7.02 1.13 -3.78
C GLU A 214 -7.62 1.55 -5.13
N THR A 215 -8.31 0.64 -5.83
CA THR A 215 -8.98 0.97 -7.09
C THR A 215 -10.08 2.01 -6.88
N SER A 216 -10.76 1.99 -5.73
CA SER A 216 -11.75 3.01 -5.33
C SER A 216 -11.12 4.39 -5.13
N ALA A 217 -9.92 4.45 -4.56
CA ALA A 217 -9.13 5.68 -4.46
C ALA A 217 -8.65 6.14 -5.85
N ILE A 218 -8.07 5.23 -6.65
CA ILE A 218 -7.52 5.51 -7.97
C ILE A 218 -8.57 6.09 -8.91
N ARG A 219 -9.77 5.49 -9.00
CA ARG A 219 -10.85 6.01 -9.85
C ARG A 219 -11.28 7.43 -9.46
N SER A 220 -11.16 7.78 -8.17
CA SER A 220 -11.57 9.08 -7.64
C SER A 220 -10.51 10.16 -7.83
N VAL A 221 -9.24 9.79 -7.97
CA VAL A 221 -8.09 10.72 -8.01
C VAL A 221 -7.47 10.79 -9.41
N PHE A 222 -7.22 9.63 -10.04
CA PHE A 222 -6.45 9.48 -11.28
C PHE A 222 -7.30 9.04 -12.49
N GLY A 223 -8.49 8.45 -12.25
CA GLY A 223 -9.39 7.99 -13.32
C GLY A 223 -9.02 6.63 -13.91
N ASP A 224 -9.17 6.47 -15.23
CA ASP A 224 -8.78 5.25 -15.98
C ASP A 224 -7.25 5.17 -16.13
N ASP A 225 -6.58 4.64 -15.11
CA ASP A 225 -5.16 4.33 -15.16
C ASP A 225 -4.92 2.86 -15.58
N ALA A 226 -3.99 2.66 -16.51
CA ALA A 226 -3.63 1.35 -17.03
C ALA A 226 -3.03 0.41 -15.96
N VAL A 227 -2.47 0.94 -14.87
CA VAL A 227 -1.89 0.14 -13.77
C VAL A 227 -2.92 -0.81 -13.16
N VAL A 228 -4.19 -0.41 -13.09
CA VAL A 228 -5.28 -1.25 -12.56
C VAL A 228 -5.48 -2.46 -13.47
N ARG A 229 -5.65 -2.23 -14.78
CA ARG A 229 -5.83 -3.31 -15.77
C ARG A 229 -4.63 -4.23 -15.84
N ARG A 230 -3.41 -3.67 -15.88
CA ARG A 230 -2.16 -4.47 -15.86
C ARG A 230 -2.09 -5.38 -14.65
N SER A 231 -2.50 -4.91 -13.49
CA SER A 231 -2.45 -5.68 -12.23
C SER A 231 -3.53 -6.76 -12.17
N LEU A 232 -4.74 -6.46 -12.63
CA LEU A 232 -5.83 -7.45 -12.77
C LEU A 232 -5.49 -8.54 -13.78
N ASP A 233 -4.84 -8.19 -14.90
CA ASP A 233 -4.38 -9.15 -15.91
C ASP A 233 -3.23 -10.01 -15.36
N PHE A 234 -2.26 -9.39 -14.68
CA PHE A 234 -1.12 -10.07 -14.07
C PHE A 234 -1.56 -11.18 -13.11
N ILE A 235 -2.41 -10.87 -12.13
CA ILE A 235 -2.81 -11.88 -11.14
C ILE A 235 -3.64 -13.00 -11.77
N ARG A 236 -4.45 -12.69 -12.79
CA ARG A 236 -5.26 -13.65 -13.54
C ARG A 236 -4.36 -14.66 -14.23
N ASP A 237 -3.32 -14.17 -14.88
CA ASP A 237 -2.39 -15.00 -15.65
C ASP A 237 -1.52 -15.87 -14.75
N GLU A 238 -1.17 -15.39 -13.54
CA GLU A 238 -0.48 -16.19 -12.52
C GLU A 238 -1.38 -17.20 -11.80
N THR A 239 -2.71 -17.08 -11.95
CA THR A 239 -3.68 -17.92 -11.24
C THR A 239 -4.55 -18.74 -12.20
N PRO A 240 -4.02 -19.79 -12.86
CA PRO A 240 -4.85 -20.72 -13.61
C PRO A 240 -5.93 -21.36 -12.73
N LEU A 241 -7.16 -21.42 -13.22
CA LEU A 241 -8.25 -22.14 -12.53
C LEU A 241 -7.93 -23.65 -12.43
N PRO A 242 -8.28 -24.32 -11.31
CA PRO A 242 -9.14 -23.86 -10.23
C PRO A 242 -8.40 -23.16 -9.07
N GLY A 243 -7.18 -22.67 -9.27
CA GLY A 243 -6.43 -21.95 -8.24
C GLY A 243 -7.13 -20.66 -7.77
N TRP A 244 -6.73 -20.20 -6.58
CA TRP A 244 -7.22 -18.96 -5.98
C TRP A 244 -6.14 -17.87 -6.02
N MET A 245 -6.53 -16.64 -6.39
CA MET A 245 -5.62 -15.51 -6.44
C MET A 245 -4.99 -15.28 -5.07
N ASN A 246 -3.66 -15.12 -5.06
CA ASN A 246 -2.87 -15.02 -3.83
C ASN A 246 -3.09 -16.19 -2.84
N GLY A 247 -3.59 -17.34 -3.30
CA GLY A 247 -3.94 -18.50 -2.47
C GLY A 247 -5.24 -18.35 -1.67
N LEU A 248 -6.05 -17.30 -1.93
CA LEU A 248 -7.21 -16.93 -1.12
C LEU A 248 -8.50 -16.85 -1.96
N PRO A 249 -9.54 -17.64 -1.63
CA PRO A 249 -10.83 -17.56 -2.32
C PRO A 249 -11.45 -16.16 -2.28
N SER A 250 -11.36 -15.47 -1.14
CA SER A 250 -11.83 -14.08 -0.96
C SER A 250 -11.18 -13.12 -1.96
N TYR A 251 -9.91 -13.30 -2.30
CA TYR A 251 -9.18 -12.43 -3.23
C TYR A 251 -9.67 -12.63 -4.66
N SER A 252 -10.05 -13.86 -5.03
CA SER A 252 -10.68 -14.11 -6.34
C SER A 252 -12.09 -13.52 -6.42
N MET A 253 -12.80 -13.42 -5.28
CA MET A 253 -14.08 -12.71 -5.21
C MET A 253 -13.90 -11.18 -5.33
N TRP A 254 -12.88 -10.62 -4.66
CA TRP A 254 -12.51 -9.21 -4.82
C TRP A 254 -12.18 -8.88 -6.27
N TRP A 255 -11.46 -9.74 -6.99
CA TRP A 255 -11.17 -9.54 -8.42
C TRP A 255 -12.44 -9.32 -9.26
N ILE A 256 -13.50 -10.11 -9.03
CA ILE A 256 -14.79 -9.94 -9.71
C ILE A 256 -15.42 -8.59 -9.36
N LEU A 257 -15.40 -8.22 -8.08
CA LEU A 257 -15.93 -6.95 -7.60
C LEU A 257 -15.18 -5.74 -8.19
N ILE A 258 -13.85 -5.82 -8.28
CA ILE A 258 -13.02 -4.79 -8.93
C ILE A 258 -13.38 -4.69 -10.41
N HIS A 259 -13.51 -5.82 -11.13
CA HIS A 259 -13.91 -5.79 -12.54
C HIS A 259 -15.29 -5.17 -12.75
N ARG A 260 -16.24 -5.45 -11.85
CA ARG A 260 -17.56 -4.85 -11.88
C ARG A 260 -17.46 -3.34 -11.74
N ASP A 261 -16.82 -2.88 -10.66
CA ASP A 261 -16.67 -1.45 -10.37
C ASP A 261 -15.89 -0.71 -11.47
N TRP A 262 -14.84 -1.33 -12.00
CA TRP A 262 -14.02 -0.76 -13.06
C TRP A 262 -14.78 -0.64 -14.39
N TYR A 263 -15.58 -1.65 -14.74
CA TYR A 263 -16.45 -1.58 -15.92
C TYR A 263 -17.50 -0.49 -15.77
N TRP A 264 -18.17 -0.39 -14.62
CA TRP A 264 -19.17 0.66 -14.39
C TRP A 264 -18.57 2.07 -14.39
N GLN A 265 -17.34 2.22 -13.92
CA GLN A 265 -16.64 3.51 -13.94
C GLN A 265 -16.28 3.97 -15.36
N ASN A 266 -15.81 3.04 -16.21
CA ASN A 266 -15.13 3.40 -17.46
C ASN A 266 -15.89 2.98 -18.74
N GLY A 267 -16.86 2.08 -18.63
CA GLY A 267 -17.65 1.57 -19.77
C GLY A 267 -16.85 0.76 -20.80
N ASP A 268 -15.64 0.29 -20.47
CA ASP A 268 -14.76 -0.42 -21.40
C ASP A 268 -15.22 -1.89 -21.59
N LEU A 269 -16.22 -2.07 -22.44
CA LEU A 269 -16.71 -3.40 -22.86
C LEU A 269 -15.65 -4.19 -23.63
N GLY A 270 -14.72 -3.51 -24.30
CA GLY A 270 -13.63 -4.14 -25.04
C GLY A 270 -12.70 -4.90 -24.09
N TYR A 271 -12.27 -4.24 -23.01
CA TYR A 271 -11.47 -4.86 -21.96
C TYR A 271 -12.26 -5.95 -21.21
N LEU A 272 -13.51 -5.71 -20.82
CA LEU A 272 -14.32 -6.73 -20.14
C LEU A 272 -14.45 -8.01 -20.98
N ARG A 273 -14.60 -7.90 -22.30
CA ARG A 273 -14.64 -9.06 -23.21
C ARG A 273 -13.34 -9.86 -23.23
N GLN A 274 -12.19 -9.23 -23.03
CA GLN A 274 -10.91 -9.94 -22.91
C GLN A 274 -10.88 -10.84 -21.67
N GLN A 275 -11.57 -10.43 -20.60
CA GLN A 275 -11.66 -11.18 -19.34
C GLN A 275 -12.70 -12.30 -19.34
N ARG A 276 -13.57 -12.33 -20.37
CA ARG A 276 -14.76 -13.19 -20.42
C ARG A 276 -14.49 -14.63 -20.01
N SER A 277 -13.51 -15.28 -20.65
CA SER A 277 -13.25 -16.70 -20.44
C SER A 277 -12.91 -17.01 -18.98
N TYR A 278 -11.98 -16.23 -18.40
CA TYR A 278 -11.56 -16.42 -17.02
C TYR A 278 -12.69 -16.09 -16.04
N LEU A 279 -13.32 -14.92 -16.21
CA LEU A 279 -14.37 -14.42 -15.33
C LEU A 279 -15.55 -15.39 -15.24
N LEU A 280 -16.05 -15.89 -16.38
CA LEU A 280 -17.20 -16.79 -16.39
C LEU A 280 -16.87 -18.16 -15.78
N ASN A 281 -15.65 -18.67 -15.98
CA ASN A 281 -15.24 -19.94 -15.38
C ASN A 281 -14.99 -19.82 -13.88
N LEU A 282 -14.39 -18.72 -13.42
CA LEU A 282 -14.25 -18.42 -12.00
C LEU A 282 -15.64 -18.28 -11.35
N LEU A 283 -16.59 -17.62 -12.00
CA LEU A 283 -17.95 -17.47 -11.48
C LEU A 283 -18.67 -18.82 -11.36
N ARG A 284 -18.53 -19.71 -12.34
CA ARG A 284 -19.04 -21.09 -12.26
C ARG A 284 -18.41 -21.86 -11.10
N GLN A 285 -17.09 -21.73 -10.91
CA GLN A 285 -16.39 -22.34 -9.77
C GLN A 285 -16.94 -21.83 -8.44
N LEU A 286 -17.08 -20.52 -8.26
CA LEU A 286 -17.64 -19.93 -7.04
C LEU A 286 -19.10 -20.37 -6.80
N ALA A 287 -19.94 -20.35 -7.85
CA ALA A 287 -21.33 -20.81 -7.74
C ALA A 287 -21.44 -22.29 -7.35
N SER A 288 -20.49 -23.12 -7.79
CA SER A 288 -20.45 -24.55 -7.45
C SER A 288 -20.13 -24.83 -5.98
N LEU A 289 -19.56 -23.86 -5.26
CA LEU A 289 -19.27 -24.00 -3.82
C LEU A 289 -20.52 -23.89 -2.95
N VAL A 290 -21.62 -23.36 -3.49
CA VAL A 290 -22.85 -23.06 -2.74
C VAL A 290 -23.83 -24.23 -2.85
N ASP A 291 -24.05 -24.91 -1.73
CA ASP A 291 -25.00 -26.01 -1.65
C ASP A 291 -26.47 -25.54 -1.68
N ALA A 292 -27.41 -26.49 -1.67
CA ALA A 292 -28.84 -26.20 -1.69
C ALA A 292 -29.33 -25.45 -0.44
N ALA A 293 -28.59 -25.51 0.67
CA ALA A 293 -28.90 -24.81 1.92
C ALA A 293 -28.24 -23.42 2.01
N GLY A 294 -27.50 -23.00 0.97
CA GLY A 294 -26.78 -21.73 0.95
C GLY A 294 -25.49 -21.72 1.76
N GLN A 295 -24.99 -22.89 2.17
CA GLN A 295 -23.65 -23.03 2.75
C GLN A 295 -22.61 -23.04 1.63
N ALA A 296 -21.57 -22.24 1.78
CA ALA A 296 -20.40 -22.32 0.91
C ALA A 296 -19.32 -23.20 1.54
N ALA A 297 -18.79 -24.15 0.76
CA ALA A 297 -17.64 -24.96 1.15
C ALA A 297 -16.32 -24.24 0.81
N ILE A 298 -15.89 -23.33 1.69
CA ILE A 298 -14.67 -22.53 1.51
C ILE A 298 -13.60 -22.99 2.51
N GLU A 299 -12.50 -23.54 1.98
CA GLU A 299 -11.41 -24.12 2.78
C GLU A 299 -10.61 -23.06 3.55
N ASN A 300 -10.15 -22.01 2.87
CA ASN A 300 -9.42 -20.91 3.49
C ASN A 300 -10.33 -19.67 3.64
N GLN A 301 -10.68 -19.36 4.89
CA GLN A 301 -11.57 -18.24 5.25
C GLN A 301 -10.82 -17.02 5.80
N PHE A 302 -9.51 -16.91 5.54
CA PHE A 302 -8.78 -15.69 5.87
C PHE A 302 -9.37 -14.50 5.10
N THR A 303 -9.59 -13.41 5.84
CA THR A 303 -10.27 -12.21 5.34
C THR A 303 -9.56 -10.95 5.78
N ASP A 304 -9.18 -10.86 7.05
CA ASP A 304 -8.36 -9.78 7.60
C ASP A 304 -7.67 -10.23 8.90
N TRP A 305 -6.52 -9.64 9.22
CA TRP A 305 -5.77 -9.85 10.45
C TRP A 305 -6.61 -9.53 11.69
N SER A 306 -7.50 -8.53 11.61
CA SER A 306 -8.40 -8.14 12.71
C SER A 306 -9.41 -9.23 13.10
N THR A 307 -9.59 -10.28 12.27
CA THR A 307 -10.57 -11.35 12.48
C THR A 307 -9.96 -12.68 12.91
N VAL A 308 -8.63 -12.74 13.01
CA VAL A 308 -7.93 -13.95 13.46
C VAL A 308 -8.39 -14.31 14.87
N GLY A 309 -8.83 -15.56 15.05
CA GLY A 309 -9.38 -16.04 16.32
C GLY A 309 -10.89 -15.80 16.49
N ASN A 310 -11.59 -15.28 15.48
CA ASN A 310 -13.04 -15.09 15.49
C ASN A 310 -13.73 -15.81 14.31
N PRO A 311 -14.03 -17.12 14.44
CA PRO A 311 -14.62 -17.91 13.35
C PRO A 311 -15.99 -17.40 12.86
N ALA A 312 -16.82 -16.84 13.75
CA ALA A 312 -18.11 -16.27 13.37
C ALA A 312 -17.93 -15.06 12.45
N ALA A 313 -17.01 -14.15 12.78
CA ALA A 313 -16.66 -13.02 11.93
C ALA A 313 -16.11 -13.49 10.57
N GLN A 314 -15.21 -14.48 10.56
CA GLN A 314 -14.65 -15.04 9.32
C GLN A 314 -15.73 -15.65 8.42
N GLU A 315 -16.63 -16.46 8.99
CA GLU A 315 -17.76 -17.05 8.25
C GLU A 315 -18.69 -15.96 7.70
N GLY A 316 -19.05 -14.97 8.52
CA GLY A 316 -19.94 -13.88 8.11
C GLY A 316 -19.34 -13.04 6.98
N ILE A 317 -18.05 -12.70 7.07
CA ILE A 317 -17.34 -11.95 6.04
C ILE A 317 -17.26 -12.73 4.74
N ILE A 318 -16.76 -13.98 4.78
CA ILE A 318 -16.51 -14.73 3.54
C ILE A 318 -17.80 -14.99 2.76
N HIS A 319 -18.92 -15.27 3.46
CA HIS A 319 -20.22 -15.44 2.81
C HIS A 319 -20.77 -14.12 2.27
N SER A 320 -20.54 -13.01 2.96
CA SER A 320 -20.92 -11.68 2.47
C SER A 320 -20.19 -11.33 1.19
N ILE A 321 -18.87 -11.53 1.14
CA ILE A 321 -18.05 -11.28 -0.05
C ILE A 321 -18.46 -12.22 -1.19
N LEU A 322 -18.70 -13.50 -0.91
CA LEU A 322 -19.18 -14.45 -1.92
C LEU A 322 -20.52 -14.02 -2.51
N LEU A 323 -21.48 -13.61 -1.68
CA LEU A 323 -22.76 -13.11 -2.15
C LEU A 323 -22.59 -11.87 -3.04
N LEU A 324 -21.78 -10.89 -2.59
CA LEU A 324 -21.48 -9.69 -3.37
C LEU A 324 -20.83 -10.03 -4.71
N ALA A 325 -19.85 -10.94 -4.72
CA ALA A 325 -19.15 -11.35 -5.94
C ALA A 325 -20.03 -12.15 -6.89
N LEU A 326 -20.91 -13.01 -6.40
CA LEU A 326 -21.89 -13.73 -7.23
C LEU A 326 -22.91 -12.78 -7.86
N ALA A 327 -23.39 -11.78 -7.10
CA ALA A 327 -24.30 -10.77 -7.61
C ALA A 327 -23.62 -9.89 -8.69
N ALA A 328 -22.43 -9.37 -8.40
CA ALA A 328 -21.62 -8.58 -9.33
C ALA A 328 -21.24 -9.40 -10.58
N GLY A 329 -20.85 -10.65 -10.40
CA GLY A 329 -20.52 -11.57 -11.49
C GLY A 329 -21.72 -11.88 -12.37
N ALA A 330 -22.93 -12.00 -11.81
CA ALA A 330 -24.15 -12.17 -12.58
C ALA A 330 -24.44 -10.95 -13.49
N GLU A 331 -24.28 -9.73 -12.98
CA GLU A 331 -24.38 -8.51 -13.80
C GLU A 331 -23.38 -8.54 -14.97
N LEU A 332 -22.12 -8.90 -14.70
CA LEU A 332 -21.09 -8.99 -15.72
C LEU A 332 -21.37 -10.12 -16.74
N ALA A 333 -21.90 -11.26 -16.30
CA ALA A 333 -22.30 -12.36 -17.18
C ALA A 333 -23.47 -11.95 -18.09
N GLU A 334 -24.43 -11.19 -17.58
CA GLU A 334 -25.53 -10.61 -18.35
C GLU A 334 -25.00 -9.65 -19.43
N ILE A 335 -24.09 -8.72 -19.06
CA ILE A 335 -23.43 -7.80 -20.01
C ILE A 335 -22.65 -8.57 -21.10
N LEU A 336 -22.04 -9.68 -20.72
CA LEU A 336 -21.33 -10.58 -21.63
C LEU A 336 -22.28 -11.52 -22.40
N ALA A 337 -23.59 -11.47 -22.18
CA ALA A 337 -24.57 -12.37 -22.80
C ALA A 337 -24.24 -13.86 -22.57
N ASP A 338 -23.95 -14.25 -21.32
CA ASP A 338 -23.77 -15.63 -20.88
C ASP A 338 -24.87 -16.02 -19.86
N GLY A 339 -26.06 -16.30 -20.37
CA GLY A 339 -27.25 -16.54 -19.54
C GLY A 339 -27.17 -17.81 -18.66
N GLU A 340 -26.34 -18.78 -19.03
CA GLU A 340 -26.10 -19.97 -18.21
C GLU A 340 -25.33 -19.61 -16.93
N THR A 341 -24.19 -18.94 -17.08
CA THR A 341 -23.39 -18.49 -15.93
C THR A 341 -24.11 -17.44 -15.10
N GLU A 342 -24.83 -16.52 -15.73
CA GLU A 342 -25.69 -15.56 -15.05
C GLU A 342 -26.71 -16.29 -14.15
N GLY A 343 -27.47 -17.25 -14.72
CA GLY A 343 -28.48 -18.00 -13.99
C GLY A 343 -27.91 -18.78 -12.81
N ALA A 344 -26.76 -19.44 -13.01
CA ALA A 344 -26.07 -20.18 -11.95
C ALA A 344 -25.62 -19.25 -10.80
N ALA A 345 -25.03 -18.10 -11.13
CA ALA A 345 -24.57 -17.13 -10.14
C ALA A 345 -25.74 -16.51 -9.34
N ARG A 346 -26.83 -16.11 -10.01
CA ARG A 346 -28.04 -15.59 -9.34
C ARG A 346 -28.67 -16.64 -8.43
N GLN A 347 -28.73 -17.90 -8.86
CA GLN A 347 -29.26 -18.98 -8.04
C GLN A 347 -28.41 -19.21 -6.78
N ALA A 348 -27.08 -19.24 -6.92
CA ALA A 348 -26.17 -19.39 -5.79
C ALA A 348 -26.28 -18.20 -4.81
N ALA A 349 -26.31 -16.96 -5.30
CA ALA A 349 -26.53 -15.76 -4.51
C ALA A 349 -27.85 -15.81 -3.73
N ALA A 350 -28.95 -16.21 -4.38
CA ALA A 350 -30.26 -16.35 -3.74
C ALA A 350 -30.25 -17.38 -2.61
N ARG A 351 -29.52 -18.50 -2.76
CA ARG A 351 -29.39 -19.50 -1.69
C ARG A 351 -28.66 -18.96 -0.46
N ILE A 352 -27.57 -18.20 -0.66
CA ILE A 352 -26.86 -17.54 0.44
C ILE A 352 -27.78 -16.52 1.14
N GLN A 353 -28.51 -15.71 0.38
CA GLN A 353 -29.44 -14.72 0.92
C GLN A 353 -30.54 -15.36 1.80
N LEU A 354 -31.04 -16.55 1.43
CA LEU A 354 -32.03 -17.27 2.24
C LEU A 354 -31.47 -17.77 3.59
N ARG A 355 -30.15 -18.00 3.68
CA ARG A 355 -29.46 -18.38 4.92
C ARG A 355 -29.26 -17.18 5.88
N ALA A 356 -29.34 -15.95 5.38
CA ALA A 356 -28.96 -14.70 6.06
C ALA A 356 -29.38 -14.57 7.53
N GLN A 357 -30.57 -15.11 7.89
CA GLN A 357 -31.13 -15.07 9.24
C GLN A 357 -30.28 -15.78 10.32
N ARG A 358 -29.15 -16.40 9.95
CA ARG A 358 -28.31 -17.21 10.84
C ARG A 358 -26.86 -16.74 10.96
N MET A 359 -26.44 -15.68 10.25
CA MET A 359 -25.04 -15.25 10.27
C MET A 359 -24.78 -14.25 11.41
N ASP A 360 -23.79 -14.57 12.24
CA ASP A 360 -23.34 -13.77 13.37
C ASP A 360 -22.06 -13.00 12.99
N HIS A 361 -22.01 -11.70 13.28
CA HIS A 361 -20.81 -10.89 13.08
C HIS A 361 -19.76 -11.11 14.18
N GLY A 362 -20.05 -11.86 15.24
CA GLY A 362 -19.11 -12.19 16.31
C GLY A 362 -18.57 -10.95 17.03
N GLY A 363 -19.37 -9.88 17.10
CA GLY A 363 -18.96 -8.57 17.64
C GLY A 363 -17.95 -7.77 16.79
N SER A 364 -17.55 -8.24 15.61
CA SER A 364 -16.62 -7.52 14.71
C SER A 364 -17.34 -6.43 13.91
N LYS A 365 -16.76 -5.21 13.88
CA LYS A 365 -17.25 -4.12 13.02
C LYS A 365 -17.17 -4.47 11.54
N GLN A 366 -16.08 -5.12 11.14
CA GLN A 366 -15.79 -5.53 9.77
C GLN A 366 -16.82 -6.55 9.27
N ALA A 367 -17.09 -7.59 10.08
CA ALA A 367 -18.09 -8.59 9.74
C ALA A 367 -19.50 -7.98 9.68
N ALA A 368 -19.86 -7.15 10.67
CA ALA A 368 -21.16 -6.50 10.69
C ALA A 368 -21.35 -5.56 9.48
N ALA A 369 -20.29 -4.84 9.09
CA ALA A 369 -20.30 -3.97 7.92
C ALA A 369 -20.53 -4.76 6.62
N LEU A 370 -19.80 -5.85 6.40
CA LEU A 370 -19.96 -6.65 5.19
C LEU A 370 -21.31 -7.37 5.13
N LEU A 371 -21.86 -7.84 6.26
CA LEU A 371 -23.23 -8.35 6.31
C LEU A 371 -24.25 -7.27 5.90
N ALA A 372 -24.10 -6.03 6.39
CA ALA A 372 -24.97 -4.92 6.03
C ALA A 372 -24.84 -4.50 4.54
N LEU A 373 -23.62 -4.50 4.00
CA LEU A 373 -23.37 -4.21 2.59
C LEU A 373 -23.94 -5.28 1.67
N ALA A 374 -23.79 -6.56 2.03
CA ALA A 374 -24.39 -7.70 1.35
C ALA A 374 -25.91 -7.81 1.56
N SER A 375 -26.54 -6.87 2.28
CA SER A 375 -27.99 -6.85 2.58
C SER A 375 -28.45 -8.09 3.36
N LEU A 376 -27.57 -8.63 4.20
CA LEU A 376 -27.82 -9.72 5.14
C LEU A 376 -28.18 -9.19 6.54
N ALA A 377 -27.95 -7.91 6.80
CA ALA A 377 -28.34 -7.22 8.03
C ALA A 377 -28.84 -5.79 7.70
N ASP A 378 -29.67 -5.21 8.58
CA ASP A 378 -30.13 -3.83 8.46
C ASP A 378 -28.98 -2.85 8.77
N PRO A 379 -28.54 -2.00 7.82
CA PRO A 379 -27.41 -1.10 8.03
C PRO A 379 -27.63 -0.09 9.17
N ALA A 380 -28.86 0.38 9.37
CA ALA A 380 -29.17 1.34 10.44
C ALA A 380 -29.07 0.70 11.83
N ALA A 381 -29.63 -0.51 12.01
CA ALA A 381 -29.49 -1.28 13.23
C ALA A 381 -28.03 -1.65 13.52
N VAL A 382 -27.32 -2.20 12.52
CA VAL A 382 -25.90 -2.57 12.66
C VAL A 382 -25.03 -1.36 13.00
N ASN A 383 -25.28 -0.20 12.40
CA ASN A 383 -24.54 1.01 12.75
C ASN A 383 -24.76 1.40 14.21
N ARG A 384 -26.02 1.43 14.67
CA ARG A 384 -26.36 1.77 16.06
C ARG A 384 -25.73 0.80 17.06
N ASP A 385 -25.79 -0.49 16.76
CA ASP A 385 -25.47 -1.53 17.74
C ASP A 385 -23.98 -1.92 17.72
N ILE A 386 -23.27 -1.76 16.59
CA ILE A 386 -21.89 -2.22 16.41
C ILE A 386 -20.95 -1.16 15.81
N LEU A 387 -21.26 -0.61 14.63
CA LEU A 387 -20.26 0.17 13.87
C LEU A 387 -19.93 1.52 14.51
N SER A 388 -20.91 2.16 15.14
CA SER A 388 -20.77 3.44 15.84
C SER A 388 -20.16 3.32 17.23
N VAL A 389 -20.19 2.11 17.81
CA VAL A 389 -19.80 1.87 19.20
C VAL A 389 -18.27 1.91 19.36
N GLY A 390 -17.78 2.69 20.31
CA GLY A 390 -16.35 2.79 20.63
C GLY A 390 -15.51 3.52 19.58
N GLY A 391 -16.12 4.40 18.76
CA GLY A 391 -15.37 5.24 17.81
C GLY A 391 -14.58 4.42 16.80
N ALA A 392 -13.31 4.75 16.60
CA ALA A 392 -12.41 4.03 15.70
C ALA A 392 -11.84 2.71 16.27
N GLN A 393 -12.17 2.34 17.51
CA GLN A 393 -11.62 1.13 18.12
C GLN A 393 -11.95 -0.13 17.31
N GLY A 394 -10.92 -0.94 17.08
CA GLY A 394 -11.03 -2.21 16.36
C GLY A 394 -11.08 -2.09 14.84
N LEU A 395 -10.90 -0.90 14.26
CA LEU A 395 -10.74 -0.73 12.81
C LEU A 395 -9.36 -1.20 12.33
N SER A 396 -9.33 -1.71 11.10
CA SER A 396 -8.13 -1.85 10.27
C SER A 396 -8.20 -0.86 9.11
N ALA A 397 -7.07 -0.46 8.52
CA ALA A 397 -7.07 0.46 7.39
C ALA A 397 -7.80 -0.13 6.18
N PHE A 398 -7.55 -1.42 5.90
CA PHE A 398 -8.21 -2.17 4.84
C PHE A 398 -9.74 -2.24 5.03
N LEU A 399 -10.22 -2.92 6.08
CA LEU A 399 -11.66 -3.13 6.26
C LEU A 399 -12.42 -1.92 6.81
N GLY A 400 -11.70 -0.89 7.27
CA GLY A 400 -12.26 0.41 7.65
C GLY A 400 -13.05 1.07 6.51
N TYR A 401 -12.65 0.82 5.25
CA TYR A 401 -13.40 1.22 4.06
C TYR A 401 -14.87 0.73 4.11
N PHE A 402 -15.06 -0.57 4.31
CA PHE A 402 -16.40 -1.19 4.32
C PHE A 402 -17.21 -0.76 5.54
N VAL A 403 -16.54 -0.54 6.69
CA VAL A 403 -17.20 0.03 7.87
C VAL A 403 -17.79 1.39 7.53
N LEU A 404 -17.02 2.29 6.91
CA LEU A 404 -17.51 3.62 6.52
C LEU A 404 -18.64 3.53 5.49
N GLU A 405 -18.55 2.65 4.48
CA GLU A 405 -19.63 2.45 3.51
C GLU A 405 -20.91 1.94 4.18
N ALA A 406 -20.82 0.96 5.08
CA ALA A 406 -21.97 0.41 5.78
C ALA A 406 -22.64 1.44 6.71
N ARG A 407 -21.84 2.24 7.42
CA ARG A 407 -22.34 3.36 8.24
C ARG A 407 -23.06 4.42 7.40
N ALA A 408 -22.48 4.78 6.26
CA ALA A 408 -23.10 5.70 5.31
C ALA A 408 -24.42 5.14 4.75
N LYS A 409 -24.46 3.84 4.42
CA LYS A 409 -25.69 3.13 4.00
C LYS A 409 -26.76 3.13 5.10
N GLY A 410 -26.35 3.12 6.38
CA GLY A 410 -27.22 3.31 7.54
C GLY A 410 -27.63 4.77 7.81
N GLY A 411 -27.20 5.73 6.98
CA GLY A 411 -27.52 7.15 7.10
C GLY A 411 -26.60 7.97 8.01
N ASP A 412 -25.56 7.37 8.58
CA ASP A 412 -24.68 8.00 9.57
C ASP A 412 -23.44 8.66 8.94
N ILE A 413 -23.67 9.66 8.09
CA ILE A 413 -22.58 10.39 7.42
C ILE A 413 -21.71 11.16 8.42
N ARG A 414 -22.31 11.73 9.46
CA ARG A 414 -21.58 12.48 10.47
C ARG A 414 -20.63 11.57 11.25
N GLY A 415 -21.11 10.41 11.68
CA GLY A 415 -20.29 9.40 12.35
C GLY A 415 -19.15 8.87 11.46
N CYS A 416 -19.36 8.76 10.14
CA CYS A 416 -18.26 8.46 9.21
C CYS A 416 -17.17 9.53 9.25
N LEU A 417 -17.54 10.81 9.16
CA LEU A 417 -16.57 11.91 9.19
C LEU A 417 -15.81 11.97 10.54
N ASP A 418 -16.51 11.74 11.65
CA ASP A 418 -15.89 11.72 12.98
C ASP A 418 -14.91 10.54 13.11
N MET A 419 -15.27 9.35 12.62
CA MET A 419 -14.39 8.19 12.55
C MET A 419 -13.18 8.42 11.63
N ILE A 420 -13.37 9.13 10.51
CA ILE A 420 -12.27 9.49 9.61
C ILE A 420 -11.24 10.36 10.32
N ARG A 421 -11.71 11.39 11.04
CA ARG A 421 -10.86 12.28 11.85
C ARG A 421 -10.12 11.53 12.95
N GLU A 422 -10.79 10.61 13.63
CA GLU A 422 -10.21 9.86 14.74
C GLU A 422 -9.10 8.91 14.24
N PHE A 423 -9.40 8.08 13.23
CA PHE A 423 -8.48 7.03 12.79
C PHE A 423 -7.35 7.58 11.90
N TRP A 424 -7.69 8.11 10.73
CA TRP A 424 -6.69 8.62 9.78
C TRP A 424 -6.10 9.96 10.24
N GLY A 425 -6.91 10.83 10.87
CA GLY A 425 -6.38 12.04 11.49
C GLY A 425 -5.42 11.75 12.65
N GLY A 426 -5.66 10.65 13.40
CA GLY A 426 -4.73 10.13 14.40
C GLY A 426 -3.37 9.74 13.80
N MET A 427 -3.36 9.07 12.64
CA MET A 427 -2.12 8.76 11.90
C MET A 427 -1.37 10.04 11.52
N LEU A 428 -2.06 11.06 10.99
CA LEU A 428 -1.45 12.34 10.66
C LEU A 428 -0.89 13.06 11.90
N GLN A 429 -1.56 12.98 13.04
CA GLN A 429 -1.07 13.55 14.30
C GLN A 429 0.23 12.88 14.76
N MET A 430 0.41 11.60 14.46
CA MET A 430 1.65 10.85 14.70
C MET A 430 2.74 11.11 13.64
N GLY A 431 2.48 11.98 12.66
CA GLY A 431 3.45 12.40 11.66
C GLY A 431 3.46 11.57 10.37
N ALA A 432 2.43 10.76 10.15
CA ALA A 432 2.27 9.99 8.93
C ALA A 432 2.14 10.92 7.70
N THR A 433 2.81 10.55 6.61
CA THR A 433 2.76 11.26 5.32
C THR A 433 2.21 10.40 4.18
N SER A 434 1.94 9.14 4.50
CA SER A 434 1.16 8.12 3.80
C SER A 434 0.41 7.33 4.89
N PHE A 435 -0.67 6.63 4.53
CA PHE A 435 -1.39 5.82 5.51
C PHE A 435 -0.74 4.45 5.72
N TRP A 436 -0.89 3.94 6.94
CA TRP A 436 -0.35 2.67 7.36
C TRP A 436 -1.23 1.51 6.87
N GLU A 437 -0.60 0.36 6.67
CA GLU A 437 -1.26 -0.97 6.61
C GLU A 437 -2.10 -1.19 7.88
#